data_AF-A0A351QXE3-F1
#
_entry.id   AF-A0A351QXE3-F1
#
_cell.length_a   1.000
_cell.length_b   1.000
_cell.length_c   1.000
_cell.angle_alpha   90.00
_cell.angle_beta   90.00
_cell.angle_gamma   90.00
#
_symmetry.space_group_name_H-M   'P 1'
#
loop_
_entity.id
_entity.type
_entity.pdbx_description
1 polymer ?
#
loop_
_entity_poly.entity_id
_entity_poly.type
_entity_poly.pdbx_seq_one_letter_code
_entity_poly.pdbx_strand_id
1 'polypeptide(L)'
;MNIIDNDLLSMQEARILVENAREAQRKLAAFPQEKLDEIVERMTEEIEKHLKELAKMSNEETECGKWEDKHIKNHFVCKYLKNRLKGMNCVGVISEDK
;
A
#
# COMPACT_ATOMS: atom_id res chain seq x y z
N MET A 1 -38.57 -3.71 -8.90
CA MET A 1 -37.13 -3.45 -9.12
C MET A 1 -36.59 -2.93 -7.80
N ASN A 2 -35.69 -3.66 -7.15
CA ASN A 2 -35.08 -3.17 -5.92
C ASN A 2 -34.08 -2.09 -6.31
N ILE A 3 -34.28 -0.87 -5.81
CA ILE A 3 -33.32 0.22 -5.94
C ILE A 3 -32.25 -0.02 -4.87
N ILE A 4 -30.99 -0.05 -5.28
CA ILE A 4 -29.85 -0.17 -4.39
C ILE A 4 -29.24 1.23 -4.25
N ASP A 5 -29.18 1.71 -3.02
CA ASP A 5 -28.58 3.01 -2.67
C ASP A 5 -27.05 2.83 -2.56
N ASN A 6 -26.34 3.05 -3.67
CA ASN A 6 -24.89 2.87 -3.74
C ASN A 6 -24.10 3.79 -2.80
N ASP A 7 -24.64 4.97 -2.47
CA ASP A 7 -24.08 5.88 -1.47
C ASP A 7 -24.14 5.26 -0.06
N LEU A 8 -25.27 4.68 0.33
CA LEU A 8 -25.41 3.97 1.61
C LEU A 8 -24.51 2.73 1.68
N LEU A 9 -24.38 1.99 0.57
CA LEU A 9 -23.46 0.84 0.49
C LEU A 9 -22.00 1.28 0.66
N SER A 10 -21.55 2.29 -0.09
CA SER A 10 -20.17 2.79 0.01
C SER A 10 -19.85 3.35 1.40
N MET A 11 -20.82 4.04 2.05
CA MET A 11 -20.67 4.47 3.43
C MET A 11 -20.50 3.30 4.40
N GLN A 12 -21.27 2.22 4.21
CA GLN A 12 -21.18 1.04 5.04
C GLN A 12 -19.86 0.30 4.83
N GLU A 13 -19.41 0.16 3.58
CA GLU A 13 -18.12 -0.43 3.24
C GLU A 13 -16.96 0.35 3.88
N ALA A 14 -16.96 1.68 3.75
CA ALA A 14 -15.94 2.53 4.34
C ALA A 14 -15.86 2.38 5.87
N ARG A 15 -17.00 2.25 6.57
CA ARG A 15 -17.04 2.00 8.02
C ARG A 15 -16.38 0.67 8.37
N ILE A 16 -16.76 -0.40 7.67
CA ILE A 16 -16.20 -1.74 7.87
C ILE A 16 -14.69 -1.73 7.64
N LEU A 17 -14.22 -1.09 6.56
CA LEU A 17 -12.80 -1.00 6.25
C LEU A 17 -12.01 -0.26 7.34
N VAL A 18 -12.52 0.85 7.86
CA VAL A 18 -11.87 1.62 8.93
C VAL A 18 -11.83 0.84 10.25
N GLU A 19 -12.89 0.14 10.60
CA GLU A 19 -12.93 -0.72 11.79
C GLU A 19 -11.89 -1.85 11.69
N ASN A 20 -11.86 -2.55 10.56
CA ASN A 20 -10.86 -3.60 10.29
C ASN A 20 -9.43 -3.04 10.31
N ALA A 21 -9.22 -1.86 9.70
CA ALA A 21 -7.92 -1.20 9.68
C ALA A 21 -7.46 -0.85 11.10
N ARG A 22 -8.36 -0.42 11.98
CA ARG A 22 -8.04 -0.12 13.39
C ARG A 22 -7.58 -1.37 14.15
N GLU A 23 -8.25 -2.50 13.93
CA GLU A 23 -7.84 -3.77 14.54
C GLU A 23 -6.51 -4.28 13.99
N ALA A 24 -6.31 -4.20 12.68
CA ALA A 24 -5.05 -4.58 12.03
C ALA A 24 -3.89 -3.69 12.49
N GLN A 25 -4.11 -2.38 12.59
CA GLN A 25 -3.10 -1.42 13.06
C GLN A 25 -2.66 -1.72 14.49
N ARG A 26 -3.58 -2.08 15.40
CA ARG A 26 -3.23 -2.48 16.77
C ARG A 26 -2.31 -3.70 16.81
N LYS A 27 -2.51 -4.66 15.91
CA LYS A 27 -1.65 -5.85 15.77
C LYS A 27 -0.28 -5.46 15.20
N LEU A 28 -0.26 -4.67 14.13
CA LEU A 28 1.00 -4.17 13.53
C LEU A 28 1.83 -3.34 14.51
N ALA A 29 1.19 -2.52 15.36
CA ALA A 29 1.86 -1.69 16.34
C ALA A 29 2.61 -2.48 17.43
N ALA A 30 2.25 -3.76 17.63
CA ALA A 30 2.94 -4.64 18.57
C ALA A 30 4.11 -5.41 17.93
N PHE A 31 4.35 -5.25 16.63
CA PHE A 31 5.43 -5.95 15.95
C PHE A 31 6.79 -5.27 16.18
N PRO A 32 7.85 -6.07 16.33
CA PRO A 32 9.21 -5.54 16.36
C PRO A 32 9.61 -5.02 14.96
N GLN A 33 10.67 -4.21 14.91
CA GLN A 33 11.20 -3.60 13.68
C GLN A 33 11.42 -4.66 12.59
N GLU A 34 12.06 -5.78 12.93
CA GLU A 34 12.43 -6.82 11.96
C GLU A 34 11.21 -7.46 11.31
N LYS A 35 10.09 -7.55 12.05
CA LYS A 35 8.85 -8.11 11.51
C LYS A 35 8.16 -7.14 10.56
N LEU A 36 8.21 -5.84 10.85
CA LEU A 36 7.70 -4.81 9.93
C LEU A 36 8.57 -4.72 8.66
N ASP A 37 9.89 -4.81 8.81
CA ASP A 37 10.83 -4.85 7.69
C ASP A 37 10.56 -6.06 6.78
N GLU A 38 10.36 -7.25 7.37
CA GLU A 38 9.98 -8.46 6.62
C GLU A 38 8.67 -8.26 5.84
N ILE A 39 7.65 -7.67 6.45
CA ILE A 39 6.37 -7.41 5.78
C ILE A 39 6.58 -6.49 4.58
N VAL A 40 7.31 -5.38 4.75
CA VAL A 40 7.60 -4.44 3.65
C VAL A 40 8.39 -5.11 2.53
N GLU A 41 9.42 -5.90 2.87
CA GLU A 41 10.22 -6.64 1.88
C GLU A 41 9.31 -7.55 1.04
N ARG A 42 8.48 -8.38 1.71
CA ARG A 42 7.56 -9.31 1.03
C ARG A 42 6.50 -8.60 0.20
N MET A 43 6.00 -7.45 0.66
CA MET A 43 5.09 -6.61 -0.13
C MET A 43 5.77 -6.09 -1.41
N THR A 44 7.01 -5.61 -1.31
CA THR A 44 7.74 -5.11 -2.48
C THR A 44 8.06 -6.22 -3.48
N GLU A 45 8.52 -7.39 -3.01
CA GLU A 45 8.81 -8.56 -3.85
C GLU A 45 7.57 -9.05 -4.61
N GLU A 46 6.40 -9.01 -3.99
CA GLU A 46 5.16 -9.43 -4.65
C GLU A 46 4.71 -8.39 -5.68
N ILE A 47 4.68 -7.11 -5.32
CA ILE A 47 4.26 -6.04 -6.24
C ILE A 47 5.16 -5.96 -7.47
N GLU A 48 6.47 -6.21 -7.33
CA GLU A 48 7.42 -6.23 -8.45
C GLU A 48 7.01 -7.17 -9.59
N LYS A 49 6.34 -8.28 -9.27
CA LYS A 49 5.85 -9.26 -10.26
C LYS A 49 4.68 -8.73 -11.09
N HIS A 50 3.90 -7.80 -10.53
CA HIS A 50 2.62 -7.32 -11.09
C HIS A 50 2.71 -5.91 -11.71
N LEU A 51 3.89 -5.27 -11.71
CA LEU A 51 4.05 -3.88 -12.12
C LEU A 51 3.54 -3.57 -13.53
N LYS A 52 3.71 -4.52 -14.46
CA LYS A 52 3.27 -4.35 -15.85
C LYS A 52 1.75 -4.48 -15.96
N GLU A 53 1.16 -5.42 -15.25
CA GLU A 53 -0.29 -5.63 -15.21
C GLU A 53 -0.99 -4.41 -14.62
N LEU A 54 -0.54 -3.95 -13.45
CA LEU A 54 -1.08 -2.77 -12.78
C LEU A 54 -0.97 -1.50 -13.64
N ALA A 55 0.12 -1.36 -14.41
CA ALA A 55 0.30 -0.23 -15.30
C ALA A 55 -0.69 -0.24 -16.48
N LYS A 56 -0.95 -1.41 -17.06
CA LYS A 56 -1.94 -1.59 -18.12
C LYS A 56 -3.35 -1.39 -17.59
N MET A 57 -3.72 -2.04 -16.50
CA MET A 57 -5.02 -1.91 -15.85
C MET A 57 -5.34 -0.45 -15.54
N SER A 58 -4.39 0.30 -14.97
CA SER A 58 -4.57 1.73 -14.71
C SER A 58 -4.74 2.55 -15.98
N ASN A 59 -4.08 2.22 -17.09
CA ASN A 59 -4.25 2.93 -18.36
C ASN A 59 -5.57 2.58 -19.04
N GLU A 60 -5.96 1.31 -19.02
CA GLU A 60 -7.22 0.81 -19.57
C GLU A 60 -8.43 1.39 -18.83
N GLU A 61 -8.38 1.49 -17.50
CA GLU A 61 -9.46 2.02 -16.68
C GLU A 61 -9.60 3.55 -16.78
N THR A 62 -8.47 4.27 -16.77
CA THR A 62 -8.49 5.75 -16.67
C THR A 62 -8.39 6.45 -18.02
N GLU A 63 -8.00 5.73 -19.07
CA GLU A 63 -7.60 6.26 -20.39
C GLU A 63 -6.51 7.35 -20.32
N CYS A 64 -5.86 7.52 -19.16
CA CYS A 64 -4.89 8.59 -18.92
C CYS A 64 -3.45 8.11 -19.16
N GLY A 65 -2.68 8.89 -19.92
CA GLY A 65 -1.24 8.68 -20.14
C GLY A 65 -0.90 7.45 -20.97
N LYS A 66 0.32 6.93 -20.82
CA LYS A 66 0.81 5.70 -21.48
C LYS A 66 1.10 4.64 -20.43
N TRP A 67 0.76 3.38 -20.70
CA TRP A 67 1.01 2.29 -19.76
C TRP A 67 2.52 2.07 -19.54
N GLU A 68 3.37 2.36 -20.52
CA GLU A 68 4.83 2.29 -20.39
C GLU A 68 5.34 3.29 -19.34
N ASP A 69 4.85 4.52 -19.36
CA ASP A 69 5.22 5.56 -18.38
C ASP A 69 4.72 5.20 -16.98
N LYS A 70 3.52 4.61 -16.88
CA LYS A 70 3.00 4.07 -15.61
C LYS A 70 3.85 2.91 -15.10
N HIS A 71 4.33 2.04 -15.99
CA HIS A 71 5.21 0.94 -15.63
C HIS A 71 6.56 1.45 -15.08
N ILE A 72 7.16 2.45 -15.74
CA ILE A 72 8.37 3.13 -15.25
C ILE A 72 8.11 3.77 -13.88
N LYS A 73 6.98 4.45 -13.70
CA LYS A 73 6.59 5.06 -12.43
C LYS A 73 6.45 4.01 -11.32
N ASN A 74 5.77 2.90 -11.59
CA ASN A 74 5.59 1.85 -10.58
C ASN A 74 6.92 1.20 -10.21
N HIS A 75 7.78 0.92 -11.19
CA HIS A 75 9.14 0.41 -10.94
C HIS A 75 9.99 1.40 -10.15
N PHE A 76 9.90 2.70 -10.44
CA PHE A 76 10.57 3.74 -9.68
C PHE A 76 10.11 3.72 -8.21
N VAL A 77 8.80 3.71 -7.96
CA VAL A 77 8.25 3.71 -6.59
C VAL A 77 8.70 2.47 -5.82
N CYS A 78 8.58 1.27 -6.39
CA CYS A 78 9.00 0.03 -5.73
C CYS A 78 10.49 0.05 -5.36
N LYS A 79 11.35 0.38 -6.32
CA LYS A 79 12.81 0.41 -6.09
C LYS A 79 13.22 1.53 -5.14
N TYR A 80 12.64 2.71 -5.29
CA TYR A 80 12.94 3.87 -4.46
C TYR A 80 12.54 3.63 -3.01
N LEU A 81 11.29 3.20 -2.76
CA LEU A 81 10.80 2.97 -1.41
C LEU A 81 11.58 1.85 -0.71
N LYS A 82 11.86 0.74 -1.40
CA LYS A 82 12.67 -0.34 -0.86
C LYS A 82 14.04 0.16 -0.37
N ASN A 83 14.73 0.95 -1.20
CA ASN A 83 16.03 1.51 -0.82
C ASN A 83 15.92 2.58 0.28
N ARG A 84 14.87 3.41 0.27
CA ARG A 84 14.67 4.48 1.25
C ARG A 84 14.32 3.95 2.64
N LEU A 85 13.54 2.88 2.71
CA LEU A 85 13.08 2.28 3.96
C LEU A 85 14.14 1.37 4.58
N LYS A 86 15.06 0.82 3.77
CA LYS A 86 16.13 -0.04 4.26
C LYS A 86 16.99 0.65 5.32
N GLY A 87 16.97 0.11 6.54
CA GLY A 87 17.72 0.64 7.68
C GLY A 87 17.06 1.84 8.39
N MET A 88 15.82 2.18 8.03
CA MET A 88 15.06 3.23 8.70
C MET A 88 14.37 2.68 9.96
N ASN A 89 14.79 3.15 11.13
CA ASN A 89 14.14 2.79 12.39
C ASN A 89 12.76 3.45 12.49
N CYS A 90 11.74 2.65 12.75
CA CYS A 90 10.33 3.04 12.87
C CYS A 90 9.68 2.54 14.18
N VAL A 91 10.36 1.67 14.92
CA VAL A 91 9.88 1.09 16.19
C VAL A 91 10.81 1.50 17.33
N GLY A 92 10.22 1.89 18.46
CA GLY A 92 10.97 2.29 19.66
C GLY A 92 11.51 3.72 19.57
N VAL A 93 12.65 3.97 20.24
CA VAL A 93 13.33 5.28 20.21
C VAL A 93 14.12 5.39 18.91
N ILE A 94 13.66 6.28 18.01
CA ILE A 94 14.26 6.46 16.67
C ILE A 94 15.25 7.63 16.61
N SER A 95 15.23 8.51 17.60
CA SER A 95 16.14 9.65 17.76
C SER A 95 16.06 10.16 19.20
N GLU A 96 17.15 10.73 19.69
CA GLU A 96 17.21 11.47 20.95
C GLU A 96 17.85 12.83 20.66
N ASP A 97 17.18 13.92 21.06
CA ASP A 97 17.78 15.25 21.00
C ASP A 97 18.87 15.34 22.07
N LYS A 98 20.09 15.67 21.66
CA LYS A 98 21.21 15.95 22.57
C LYS A 98 21.20 17.40 23.05
#